data_AF-A0A563EJW9-F1
#
_entry.id   AF-A0A563EJW9-F1
#
_cell.length_a   1.000
_cell.length_b   1.000
_cell.length_c   1.000
_cell.angle_alpha   90.00
_cell.angle_beta   90.00
_cell.angle_gamma   90.00
#
_symmetry.space_group_name_H-M   'P 1'
#
loop_
_entity.id
_entity.type
_entity.pdbx_description
1 polymer ?
#
loop_
_entity_poly.entity_id
_entity_poly.type
_entity_poly.pdbx_seq_one_letter_code
_entity_poly.pdbx_strand_id
1 'polypeptide(L)' 'MRRGSIAGTRSPDGTLHMGYTMVLETGEVICGHTVNTPEFTPAGTLRLREEWERYGPHAATGTSYIDEVV' A
#
# COMPACT_ATOMS: atom_id res chain seq x y z
N MET A 1 4.20 7.71 -12.42
CA MET A 1 2.84 7.67 -11.83
C MET A 1 2.34 9.08 -11.91
N ARG A 2 1.17 9.30 -12.53
CA ARG A 2 0.70 10.66 -12.81
C ARG A 2 -0.08 11.27 -11.65
N ARG A 3 -1.01 10.50 -11.08
CA ARG A 3 -1.81 10.93 -9.92
C ARG A 3 -2.34 9.71 -9.17
N GLY A 4 -2.52 9.84 -7.87
CA GLY A 4 -3.22 8.85 -7.08
C GLY A 4 -3.89 9.46 -5.87
N SER A 5 -4.80 8.69 -5.29
CA SER A 5 -5.43 8.97 -4.01
C SER A 5 -5.46 7.69 -3.20
N ILE A 6 -5.22 7.82 -1.91
CA ILE A 6 -5.27 6.71 -0.97
C ILE A 6 -6.00 7.19 0.28
N ALA A 7 -6.85 6.33 0.81
CA ALA A 7 -7.57 6.59 2.05
C ALA A 7 -7.62 5.28 2.84
N GLY A 8 -7.71 5.39 4.16
CA GLY A 8 -7.69 4.21 5.01
C GLY A 8 -8.02 4.50 6.45
N THR A 9 -8.06 3.43 7.22
CA THR A 9 -8.27 3.44 8.66
C THR A 9 -7.14 2.70 9.36
N ARG A 10 -6.93 3.04 10.63
CA ARG A 10 -6.00 2.36 11.52
C ARG A 10 -6.77 1.49 12.50
N SER A 11 -6.40 0.22 12.56
CA SER A 11 -6.89 -0.74 13.55
C SER A 11 -6.22 -0.52 14.91
N PRO A 12 -6.83 -0.97 16.03
CA PRO A 12 -6.27 -0.79 17.38
C PRO A 12 -4.86 -1.36 17.56
N ASP A 13 -4.54 -2.43 16.84
CA ASP A 13 -3.22 -3.10 16.82
C ASP A 13 -2.15 -2.33 16.02
N GLY A 14 -2.53 -1.25 15.34
CA GLY A 14 -1.62 -0.47 14.49
C GLY A 14 -1.69 -0.81 13.01
N THR A 15 -2.36 -1.90 12.61
CA THR A 15 -2.52 -2.29 11.22
C THR A 15 -3.30 -1.23 10.44
N LEU A 16 -2.86 -0.91 9.22
CA LEU A 16 -3.56 0.04 8.34
C LEU A 16 -4.30 -0.69 7.23
N HIS A 17 -5.60 -0.40 7.10
CA HIS A 17 -6.43 -0.88 5.99
C HIS A 17 -6.65 0.28 5.03
N MET A 18 -6.17 0.13 3.79
CA MET A 18 -6.14 1.23 2.84
C MET A 18 -6.71 0.82 1.49
N GLY A 19 -7.46 1.72 0.87
CA GLY A 19 -7.93 1.61 -0.51
C GLY A 19 -7.27 2.68 -1.36
N TYR A 20 -6.84 2.32 -2.57
CA TYR A 20 -6.13 3.23 -3.47
C TYR A 20 -6.75 3.28 -4.86
N THR A 21 -6.50 4.39 -5.55
CA THR A 21 -6.70 4.54 -7.00
C THR A 21 -5.53 5.35 -7.55
N MET A 22 -4.96 4.89 -8.66
CA MET A 22 -3.83 5.53 -9.34
C MET A 22 -4.10 5.62 -10.85
N VAL A 23 -3.73 6.76 -11.42
CA VAL A 23 -3.62 7.00 -12.87
C VAL A 23 -2.14 6.88 -13.24
N LEU A 24 -1.83 5.92 -14.10
CA LEU A 24 -0.48 5.69 -14.62
C LEU A 24 -0.12 6.74 -15.68
N GLU A 25 1.17 6.82 -16.05
CA GLU A 25 1.61 7.72 -17.14
C GLU A 25 0.96 7.38 -18.48
N THR A 26 0.64 6.10 -18.68
CA THR A 26 -0.08 5.57 -19.84
C THR A 26 -1.55 6.01 -19.90
N GLY A 27 -2.08 6.60 -18.82
CA GLY A 27 -3.50 6.93 -18.67
C GLY A 27 -4.35 5.80 -18.10
N GLU A 28 -3.79 4.60 -17.94
CA GLU A 28 -4.46 3.47 -17.31
C GLU A 28 -4.79 3.77 -15.84
N VAL A 29 -5.96 3.32 -15.40
CA VAL A 29 -6.41 3.45 -14.00
C VAL A 29 -6.29 2.09 -13.32
N ILE A 30 -5.56 2.06 -12.20
CA ILE A 30 -5.49 0.91 -11.32
C ILE A 30 -6.07 1.28 -9.95
N CYS A 31 -6.80 0.34 -9.35
CA CYS A 31 -7.33 0.49 -8.00
C CYS A 31 -7.21 -0.83 -7.25
N GLY A 32 -7.31 -0.76 -5.93
CA GLY A 32 -7.11 -1.92 -5.08
C GLY A 32 -7.18 -1.57 -3.61
N HIS A 33 -6.81 -2.54 -2.79
CA HIS A 33 -6.68 -2.36 -1.35
C HIS A 33 -5.38 -2.97 -0.85
N THR A 34 -4.99 -2.58 0.36
CA THR A 34 -3.85 -3.13 1.07
C THR A 34 -4.08 -3.19 2.58
N VAL A 35 -3.49 -4.19 3.20
CA VAL A 35 -3.31 -4.31 4.65
C VAL A 35 -1.84 -4.10 4.95
N ASN A 36 -1.53 -3.12 5.79
CA ASN A 36 -0.15 -2.74 6.13
C ASN A 36 0.10 -3.08 7.59
N THR A 37 1.07 -3.95 7.84
CA THR A 37 1.53 -4.29 9.18
C THR A 37 2.81 -3.52 9.49
N PRO A 38 2.80 -2.61 10.49
CA PRO A 38 4.01 -1.95 10.95
C PRO A 38 4.96 -2.93 11.63
N GLU A 39 6.22 -2.90 11.24
CA GLU A 39 7.31 -3.72 11.77
C GLU A 39 8.49 -2.79 12.09
N PHE A 40 9.14 -3.01 13.23
CA PHE A 40 10.41 -2.34 13.51
C PHE A 40 11.56 -3.25 13.09
N THR A 41 12.46 -2.73 12.26
CA THR A 41 13.70 -3.43 11.91
C THR A 41 14.63 -3.53 13.13
N PRO A 42 15.65 -4.41 13.13
CA PRO A 42 16.64 -4.47 14.20
C PRO A 42 17.38 -3.15 14.44
N ALA A 43 17.43 -2.27 13.43
CA ALA A 43 18.02 -0.93 13.52
C ALA A 43 17.07 0.11 14.16
N GLY A 44 15.83 -0.27 14.48
CA GLY A 44 14.81 0.61 15.05
C GLY A 44 14.03 1.44 14.02
N THR A 45 14.32 1.29 12.73
CA THR A 45 13.60 1.97 11.64
C THR A 45 12.26 1.29 11.39
N LEU A 46 11.23 2.10 11.11
CA LEU A 46 9.90 1.60 10.76
C LEU A 46 9.87 1.02 9.34
N ARG A 47 9.25 -0.14 9.19
CA ARG A 47 8.89 -0.78 7.94
C ARG A 47 7.39 -1.06 7.93
N LEU A 48 6.72 -0.80 6.82
CA LEU A 48 5.38 -1.33 6.57
C LEU A 48 5.51 -2.55 5.66
N ARG A 49 5.09 -3.73 6.14
CA ARG A 49 4.86 -4.90 5.28
C ARG A 49 3.44 -4.79 4.73
N GLU A 50 3.32 -4.72 3.41
CA GLU A 50 2.04 -4.49 2.74
C GLU A 50 1.60 -5.75 2.03
N GLU A 51 0.41 -6.24 2.34
CA GLU A 51 -0.30 -7.22 1.52
C GLU A 51 -1.32 -6.47 0.68
N TRP A 52 -1.27 -6.62 -0.64
CA TRP A 52 -2.12 -5.84 -1.54
C TRP A 52 -2.81 -6.72 -2.59
N GLU A 53 -3.98 -6.24 -3.01
CA GLU A 53 -4.72 -6.74 -4.16
C GLU A 53 -5.12 -5.56 -5.05
N ARG A 54 -4.86 -5.71 -6.35
CA ARG A 54 -5.31 -4.83 -7.41
C ARG A 54 -6.52 -5.46 -8.09
N TYR A 55 -7.50 -4.64 -8.44
CA TYR A 55 -8.72 -5.06 -9.11
C TYR A 55 -8.69 -4.80 -10.62
N GLY A 56 -9.71 -5.32 -11.32
CA GLY A 56 -9.96 -5.02 -12.72
C GLY A 56 -9.20 -5.91 -13.71
N PRO A 57 -9.05 -5.49 -14.97
CA PRO A 57 -8.43 -6.31 -16.03
C PRO A 57 -6.99 -6.72 -15.78
N HIS A 58 -6.29 -6.00 -14.89
CA HIS A 58 -4.93 -6.29 -14.45
C HIS A 58 -4.91 -6.67 -12.98
N ALA A 59 -5.87 -7.48 -12.55
CA ALA A 59 -5.93 -7.97 -11.19
C ALA A 59 -4.66 -8.74 -10.83
N ALA A 60 -4.12 -8.43 -9.66
CA ALA A 60 -2.90 -9.02 -9.15
C ALA A 60 -2.91 -8.90 -7.63
N THR A 61 -2.19 -9.80 -6.97
CA THR A 61 -1.91 -9.71 -5.54
C THR A 61 -0.40 -9.72 -5.34
N GLY A 62 0.04 -9.23 -4.18
CA GLY A 62 1.44 -9.30 -3.84
C GLY A 62 1.75 -8.81 -2.44
N THR A 63 3.04 -8.84 -2.14
CA THR A 63 3.60 -8.28 -0.92
C THR A 63 4.66 -7.25 -1.29
N SER A 64 4.61 -6.07 -0.67
CA SER A 64 5.63 -5.04 -0.77
C SER A 64 6.08 -4.59 0.62
N TYR A 65 7.15 -3.81 0.65
CA TYR A 65 7.69 -3.24 1.86
C TYR A 65 7.96 -1.75 1.62
N ILE A 66 7.50 -0.90 2.54
CA ILE A 66 7.85 0.52 2.57
C ILE A 66 8.74 0.73 3.78
N ASP A 67 9.97 1.17 3.52
CA ASP A 67 10.91 1.56 4.56
C ASP A 67 10.82 3.05 4.81
N GLU A 68 10.84 3.43 6.08
CA GLU A 68 11.11 4.81 6.49
C GLU A 68 12.52 5.20 6.03
N VAL A 69 12.62 6.39 5.42
CA VAL A 69 13.89 6.97 4.96
C VAL A 69 14.17 8.20 5.82
N VAL A 70 15.38 8.28 6.39
CA VAL A 70 15.87 9.36 7.26
C VAL A 70 16.83 10.28 6.54
#